data_AF-A0A0C2XWT9-F1
#
_entry.id   AF-A0A0C2XWT9-F1
#
_cell.length_a   1.000
_cell.length_b   1.000
_cell.length_c   1.000
_cell.angle_alpha   90.00
_cell.angle_beta   90.00
_cell.angle_gamma   90.00
#
_symmetry.space_group_name_H-M   'P 1'
#
loop_
_entity.id
_entity.type
_entity.pdbx_description
1 polymer ?
#
loop_
_entity_poly.entity_id
_entity_poly.type
_entity_poly.pdbx_seq_one_letter_code
_entity_poly.pdbx_strand_id
1 'polypeptide(L)'
;RYFVIKSYTEDDVHKSLKYEIWSSTDPGNKRLDKAFKECAGRGPIYLFFSVNASGHFCGMAEMLTSVDYTRSSTVWASDKWKGVFKVRWIFVRDIPNAVLRNIRLNNTQERKPVTNSRDTQELLPEAGHEMLRIFFTHPAKTSLLQDFAFYEVCPVIRRSIIL
;
A
#
# COMPACT_ATOMS: atom_id res chain seq x y z
N ARG A 1 -3.80 -12.66 5.51
CA ARG A 1 -2.36 -12.45 5.21
C ARG A 1 -2.07 -10.96 5.18
N TYR A 2 -0.81 -10.57 5.29
CA TYR A 2 -0.41 -9.18 5.48
C TYR A 2 0.76 -8.83 4.56
N PHE A 3 0.67 -7.70 3.86
CA PHE A 3 1.74 -7.23 2.98
C PHE A 3 1.99 -5.74 3.17
N VAL A 4 3.25 -5.32 3.00
CA VAL A 4 3.60 -3.92 2.82
C VAL A 4 3.52 -3.57 1.35
N ILE A 5 2.94 -2.41 1.04
CA ILE A 5 2.86 -1.83 -0.30
C ILE A 5 3.65 -0.52 -0.30
N LYS A 6 4.58 -0.41 -1.26
CA LYS A 6 5.43 0.76 -1.43
C LYS A 6 5.05 1.49 -2.71
N SER A 7 4.54 2.70 -2.56
CA SER A 7 4.29 3.58 -3.71
C SER A 7 5.48 4.51 -3.95
N TYR A 8 5.75 4.84 -5.21
CA TYR A 8 6.72 5.89 -5.56
C TYR A 8 6.12 7.28 -5.44
N THR A 9 4.81 7.43 -5.59
CA THR A 9 4.11 8.71 -5.58
C THR A 9 2.91 8.65 -4.65
N GLU A 10 2.58 9.78 -4.05
CA GLU A 10 1.36 9.94 -3.25
C GLU A 10 0.10 9.99 -4.14
N ASP A 11 0.24 10.55 -5.35
CA ASP A 11 -0.81 10.58 -6.37
C ASP A 11 -1.37 9.18 -6.70
N ASP A 12 -0.53 8.16 -6.86
CA ASP A 12 -1.00 6.78 -7.09
C ASP A 12 -1.83 6.25 -5.90
N VAL A 13 -1.44 6.61 -4.66
CA VAL A 13 -2.18 6.24 -3.45
C VAL A 13 -3.55 6.95 -3.41
N HIS A 14 -3.61 8.22 -3.82
CA HIS A 14 -4.86 8.97 -3.90
C HIS A 14 -5.80 8.42 -4.96
N LYS A 15 -5.27 8.03 -6.11
CA LYS A 15 -6.04 7.33 -7.15
C LYS A 15 -6.55 5.98 -6.65
N SER A 16 -5.76 5.27 -5.85
CA SER A 16 -6.20 4.03 -5.21
C SER A 16 -7.37 4.25 -4.25
N LEU A 17 -7.31 5.31 -3.45
CA LEU A 17 -8.39 5.72 -2.55
C LEU A 17 -9.67 6.06 -3.33
N LYS A 18 -9.53 6.84 -4.40
CA LYS A 18 -10.66 7.32 -5.21
C LYS A 18 -11.32 6.23 -6.05
N TYR A 19 -10.54 5.34 -6.64
CA TYR A 19 -11.02 4.34 -7.61
C TYR A 19 -11.06 2.92 -7.03
N GLU A 20 -10.66 2.71 -5.78
CA GLU A 20 -10.69 1.41 -5.09
C GLU A 20 -9.95 0.29 -5.84
N ILE A 21 -8.82 0.66 -6.45
CA ILE A 21 -7.97 -0.26 -7.20
C ILE A 21 -6.50 -0.08 -6.83
N TRP A 22 -5.70 -1.11 -7.07
CA TRP A 22 -4.25 -1.04 -6.99
C TRP A 22 -3.57 -1.85 -8.10
N SER A 23 -2.31 -1.50 -8.38
CA SER A 23 -1.39 -2.24 -9.22
C SER A 23 0.00 -2.16 -8.61
N SER A 24 0.73 -3.28 -8.56
CA SER A 24 2.13 -3.34 -8.16
C SER A 24 3.02 -3.61 -9.40
N THR A 25 4.31 -3.83 -9.17
CA THR A 25 5.23 -4.38 -10.19
C THR A 25 4.79 -5.77 -10.64
N ASP A 26 5.22 -6.24 -11.82
CA ASP A 26 4.89 -7.60 -12.29
C ASP A 26 5.22 -8.71 -11.28
N PRO A 27 6.41 -8.74 -10.64
CA PRO A 27 6.69 -9.70 -9.58
C PRO A 27 5.79 -9.53 -8.34
N GLY A 28 5.47 -8.28 -7.98
CA GLY A 28 4.59 -7.97 -6.86
C GLY A 28 3.15 -8.43 -7.10
N ASN A 29 2.61 -8.15 -8.29
CA ASN A 29 1.30 -8.62 -8.73
C ASN A 29 1.22 -10.14 -8.71
N LYS A 30 2.23 -10.85 -9.23
CA LYS A 30 2.30 -12.32 -9.16
C LYS A 30 2.27 -12.84 -7.72
N ARG A 31 2.97 -12.19 -6.81
CA ARG A 31 3.01 -12.56 -5.39
C ARG A 31 1.64 -12.35 -4.73
N LEU A 32 1.03 -11.19 -4.91
CA LEU A 32 -0.28 -10.85 -4.33
C LEU A 32 -1.39 -11.74 -4.91
N ASP A 33 -1.37 -11.97 -6.23
CA ASP A 33 -2.34 -12.83 -6.91
C ASP A 33 -2.26 -14.28 -6.42
N LYS A 34 -1.03 -14.82 -6.31
CA LYS A 34 -0.80 -16.15 -5.72
C LYS A 34 -1.36 -16.19 -4.29
N ALA A 35 -1.06 -15.18 -3.48
CA ALA A 35 -1.52 -15.14 -2.10
C ALA A 35 -3.05 -15.09 -1.99
N PHE A 36 -3.71 -14.31 -2.84
CA PHE A 36 -5.16 -14.20 -2.90
C PHE A 36 -5.82 -15.53 -3.27
N LYS A 37 -5.29 -16.20 -4.31
CA LYS A 37 -5.76 -17.51 -4.76
C LYS A 37 -5.56 -18.59 -3.70
N GLU A 38 -4.40 -18.60 -3.02
CA GLU A 38 -4.11 -19.55 -1.93
C GLU A 38 -5.00 -19.33 -0.69
N CYS A 39 -5.36 -18.08 -0.40
CA CYS A 39 -6.30 -17.79 0.67
C CYS A 39 -7.69 -18.38 0.39
N ALA A 40 -8.10 -18.52 -0.89
CA ALA A 40 -9.33 -19.18 -1.30
C ALA A 40 -10.57 -18.77 -0.49
N GLY A 41 -10.70 -17.48 -0.15
CA GLY A 41 -11.80 -16.93 0.66
C GLY A 41 -11.74 -17.26 2.17
N ARG A 42 -10.70 -17.95 2.66
CA ARG A 42 -10.56 -18.33 4.07
C ARG A 42 -10.16 -17.19 5.00
N GLY A 43 -9.79 -16.03 4.44
CA GLY A 43 -9.45 -14.86 5.24
C GLY A 43 -8.96 -13.68 4.40
N PRO A 44 -8.93 -12.48 5.00
CA PRO A 44 -8.59 -11.25 4.31
C PRO A 44 -7.10 -11.17 3.98
N ILE A 45 -6.79 -10.40 2.93
CA ILE A 45 -5.42 -9.94 2.65
C ILE A 45 -5.36 -8.44 2.90
N TYR A 46 -4.61 -8.06 3.92
CA TYR A 46 -4.40 -6.67 4.29
C TYR A 46 -3.11 -6.13 3.71
N LEU A 47 -3.20 -4.90 3.21
CA LEU A 47 -2.15 -4.18 2.52
C LEU A 47 -1.87 -2.89 3.29
N PHE A 48 -0.63 -2.73 3.79
CA PHE A 48 -0.20 -1.54 4.51
C PHE A 48 0.59 -0.63 3.57
N PHE A 49 0.05 0.57 3.29
CA PHE A 49 0.59 1.49 2.30
C PHE A 49 1.59 2.46 2.92
N SER A 50 2.70 2.67 2.22
CA SER A 50 3.68 3.69 2.55
C SER A 50 4.35 4.24 1.29
N VAL A 51 4.33 5.56 1.11
CA VAL A 51 5.04 6.23 0.02
C VAL A 51 6.55 6.22 0.30
N ASN A 52 7.36 5.98 -0.72
CA ASN A 52 8.82 5.99 -0.59
C ASN A 52 9.31 7.36 -0.09
N ALA A 53 10.28 7.34 0.83
CA ALA A 53 10.85 8.54 1.48
C ALA A 53 9.87 9.42 2.30
N SER A 54 8.60 9.05 2.45
CA SER A 54 7.61 9.81 3.24
C SER A 54 7.83 9.79 4.76
N GLY A 55 8.59 8.81 5.27
CA GLY A 55 8.83 8.63 6.70
C GLY A 55 7.64 8.08 7.50
N HIS A 56 6.55 7.68 6.85
CA HIS A 56 5.36 7.14 7.50
C HIS A 56 4.64 6.06 6.66
N PHE A 57 3.69 5.36 7.27
CA PHE A 57 2.66 4.61 6.56
C PHE A 57 1.39 5.46 6.51
N CYS A 58 0.74 5.54 5.36
CA CYS A 58 -0.39 6.46 5.11
C CYS A 58 -1.77 5.77 5.17
N GLY A 59 -1.81 4.45 5.22
CA GLY A 59 -3.08 3.75 5.37
C GLY A 59 -3.01 2.24 5.22
N MET A 60 -4.18 1.61 5.27
CA MET A 60 -4.37 0.19 5.13
C MET A 60 -5.63 -0.10 4.30
N ALA A 61 -5.52 -1.06 3.38
CA ALA A 61 -6.63 -1.55 2.58
C ALA A 61 -6.70 -3.09 2.63
N GLU A 62 -7.85 -3.63 2.25
CA GLU A 62 -8.07 -5.05 2.00
C GLU A 62 -8.09 -5.32 0.49
N MET A 63 -7.40 -6.36 0.03
CA MET A 63 -7.48 -6.84 -1.35
C MET A 63 -8.75 -7.67 -1.55
N LEU A 64 -9.56 -7.31 -2.56
CA LEU A 64 -10.89 -7.89 -2.78
C LEU A 64 -10.96 -8.86 -3.97
N THR A 65 -10.04 -8.77 -4.91
CA THR A 65 -10.04 -9.61 -6.13
C THR A 65 -8.64 -10.13 -6.44
N SER A 66 -8.56 -11.18 -7.24
CA SER A 66 -7.32 -11.56 -7.94
C SER A 66 -6.85 -10.44 -8.88
N VAL A 67 -5.62 -10.55 -9.36
CA VAL A 67 -5.07 -9.59 -10.33
C VAL A 67 -5.62 -9.90 -11.72
N ASP A 68 -6.23 -8.90 -12.34
CA ASP A 68 -6.60 -8.93 -13.76
C ASP A 68 -5.46 -8.36 -14.60
N TYR A 69 -4.62 -9.24 -15.16
CA TYR A 69 -3.46 -8.89 -15.99
C TYR A 69 -3.82 -8.34 -17.38
N THR A 70 -5.07 -8.52 -17.83
CA THR A 70 -5.51 -8.03 -19.13
C THR A 70 -5.87 -6.54 -19.09
N ARG A 71 -6.18 -6.04 -17.89
CA ARG A 71 -6.54 -4.65 -17.68
C ARG A 71 -5.30 -3.82 -17.35
N SER A 72 -5.05 -2.80 -18.16
CA SER A 72 -4.26 -1.64 -17.75
C SER A 72 -5.22 -0.52 -17.34
N SER A 73 -4.83 0.28 -16.34
CA SER A 73 -5.58 1.48 -15.98
C SER A 73 -4.75 2.70 -16.38
N THR A 74 -5.38 3.65 -17.05
CA THR A 74 -4.76 4.94 -17.40
C THR A 74 -4.74 5.92 -16.23
N VAL A 75 -5.30 5.54 -15.09
CA VAL A 75 -5.38 6.43 -13.93
C VAL A 75 -4.02 6.64 -13.30
N TRP A 76 -3.08 5.69 -13.39
CA TRP A 76 -1.80 5.75 -12.69
C TRP A 76 -0.90 6.88 -13.19
N ALA A 77 0.06 7.31 -12.36
CA ALA A 77 1.06 8.32 -12.73
C ALA A 77 2.01 7.85 -13.85
N SER A 78 2.09 6.54 -14.11
CA SER A 78 2.93 5.96 -15.16
C SER A 78 2.23 4.79 -15.86
N ASP A 79 2.36 4.72 -17.19
CA ASP A 79 1.80 3.66 -18.04
C ASP A 79 2.48 2.29 -17.87
N LYS A 80 3.52 2.20 -17.04
CA LYS A 80 4.28 0.96 -16.80
C LYS A 80 3.49 -0.07 -15.99
N TRP A 81 2.45 0.36 -15.26
CA TRP A 81 1.69 -0.50 -14.36
C TRP A 81 0.68 -1.33 -15.14
N LYS A 82 0.91 -2.65 -15.18
CA LYS A 82 0.04 -3.63 -15.84
C LYS A 82 -0.57 -4.55 -14.81
N GLY A 83 -1.85 -4.85 -14.99
CA GLY A 83 -2.62 -5.67 -14.09
C GLY A 83 -3.24 -4.84 -12.98
N VAL A 84 -4.53 -5.05 -12.71
CA VAL A 84 -5.28 -4.29 -11.70
C VAL A 84 -6.05 -5.25 -10.81
N PHE A 85 -6.12 -4.93 -9.52
CA PHE A 85 -7.01 -5.61 -8.58
C PHE A 85 -7.76 -4.60 -7.72
N LYS A 86 -8.93 -4.99 -7.22
CA LYS A 86 -9.75 -4.13 -6.36
C LYS A 86 -9.24 -4.16 -4.93
N VAL A 87 -9.32 -3.01 -4.28
CA VAL A 87 -9.01 -2.83 -2.86
C VAL A 87 -10.11 -2.06 -2.16
N ARG A 88 -10.34 -2.31 -0.88
CA ARG A 88 -11.18 -1.47 -0.02
C ARG A 88 -10.35 -0.86 1.07
N TRP A 89 -10.29 0.46 1.10
CA TRP A 89 -9.56 1.19 2.14
C TRP A 89 -10.30 1.11 3.47
N ILE A 90 -9.56 0.77 4.54
CA ILE A 90 -10.09 0.61 5.90
C ILE A 90 -9.57 1.72 6.80
N PHE A 91 -8.27 2.02 6.69
CA PHE A 91 -7.65 3.13 7.42
C PHE A 91 -6.96 4.07 6.44
N VAL A 92 -7.22 5.36 6.60
CA VAL A 92 -6.49 6.44 5.91
C VAL A 92 -5.96 7.36 7.01
N ARG A 93 -4.70 7.17 7.37
CA ARG A 93 -4.07 7.88 8.49
C ARG A 93 -2.56 7.75 8.42
N ASP A 94 -1.87 8.82 8.79
CA ASP A 94 -0.42 8.83 8.79
C ASP A 94 0.11 8.31 10.13
N ILE A 95 0.94 7.27 10.05
CA ILE A 95 1.59 6.64 11.20
C ILE A 95 3.10 6.76 11.00
N PRO A 96 3.79 7.60 11.80
CA PRO A 96 5.23 7.81 11.65
C PRO A 96 6.02 6.51 11.82
N ASN A 97 7.08 6.34 11.03
CA ASN A 97 7.97 5.18 11.11
C ASN A 97 8.56 4.98 12.52
N ALA A 98 8.74 6.06 13.30
CA ALA A 98 9.21 5.99 14.68
C ALA A 98 8.32 5.13 15.59
N VAL A 99 7.02 5.04 15.30
CA VAL A 99 6.04 4.22 16.03
C VAL A 99 6.16 2.75 15.62
N LEU A 100 6.47 2.48 14.36
CA LEU A 100 6.47 1.14 13.76
C LEU A 100 7.85 0.45 13.76
N ARG A 101 8.94 1.19 13.98
CA ARG A 101 10.33 0.69 13.86
C ARG A 101 10.69 -0.48 14.78
N ASN A 102 9.90 -0.71 15.82
CA ASN A 102 10.12 -1.80 16.78
C ASN A 102 9.62 -3.16 16.24
N ILE A 103 8.74 -3.16 15.25
CA ILE A 103 8.24 -4.38 14.61
C ILE A 103 9.33 -4.91 13.67
N ARG A 104 9.85 -6.10 13.97
CA ARG A 104 10.96 -6.73 13.24
C ARG A 104 10.47 -7.85 12.32
N LEU A 105 11.04 -7.93 11.12
CA LEU A 105 10.71 -8.94 10.12
C LEU A 105 11.48 -10.25 10.38
N ASN A 106 10.97 -11.08 11.28
CA ASN A 106 11.61 -12.33 11.69
C ASN A 106 11.67 -13.39 10.59
N ASN A 107 10.89 -13.23 9.51
CA ASN A 107 10.94 -14.05 8.29
C ASN A 107 12.04 -13.62 7.30
N THR A 108 12.91 -12.68 7.66
CA THR A 108 14.02 -12.21 6.81
C THR A 108 15.35 -12.41 7.51
N GLN A 109 16.42 -12.69 6.76
CA GLN A 109 17.76 -12.90 7.32
C GLN A 109 18.28 -11.68 8.08
N GLU A 110 18.01 -10.48 7.57
CA GLU A 110 18.51 -9.23 8.12
C GLU A 110 17.69 -8.72 9.33
N ARG A 111 16.50 -9.31 9.58
CA ARG A 111 15.55 -8.92 10.64
C ARG A 111 15.36 -7.40 10.75
N LYS A 112 15.28 -6.74 9.59
CA LYS A 112 15.10 -5.29 9.52
C LYS A 112 13.73 -4.88 10.08
N PRO A 113 13.56 -3.63 10.51
CA PRO A 113 12.25 -3.09 10.88
C PRO A 113 11.26 -3.19 9.72
N VAL A 114 9.97 -3.29 10.03
CA VAL A 114 8.89 -3.25 9.01
C VAL A 114 8.93 -1.98 8.16
N THR A 115 9.46 -0.88 8.69
CA THR A 115 9.63 0.40 8.00
C THR A 115 10.63 0.35 6.84
N ASN A 116 11.48 -0.68 6.80
CA ASN A 116 12.48 -0.89 5.77
C ASN A 116 12.03 -1.92 4.71
N SER A 117 10.77 -2.34 4.77
CA SER A 117 10.18 -3.29 3.83
C SER A 117 10.23 -2.76 2.39
N ARG A 118 10.46 -3.68 1.46
CA ARG A 118 10.27 -3.44 0.02
C ARG A 118 8.81 -3.66 -0.37
N ASP A 119 8.48 -3.27 -1.59
CA ASP A 119 7.14 -3.50 -2.13
C ASP A 119 6.76 -4.98 -2.10
N THR A 120 5.53 -5.28 -1.69
CA THR A 120 4.96 -6.62 -1.50
C THR A 120 5.73 -7.51 -0.52
N GLN A 121 6.41 -6.94 0.47
CA GLN A 121 7.00 -7.69 1.58
C GLN A 121 5.88 -8.33 2.41
N GLU A 122 5.90 -9.65 2.52
CA GLU A 122 4.96 -10.39 3.37
C GLU A 122 5.34 -10.27 4.84
N LEU A 123 4.34 -10.04 5.70
CA LEU A 123 4.49 -10.01 7.15
C LEU A 123 3.92 -11.31 7.75
N LEU A 124 4.64 -11.85 8.73
CA LEU A 124 4.13 -12.92 9.58
C LEU A 124 2.91 -12.44 10.39
N PRO A 125 2.03 -13.35 10.83
CA PRO A 125 0.82 -12.99 11.57
C PRO A 125 1.09 -12.08 12.77
N GLU A 126 2.16 -12.33 13.54
CA GLU A 126 2.50 -11.56 14.73
C GLU A 126 2.76 -10.08 14.39
N ALA A 127 3.60 -9.84 13.37
CA ALA A 127 3.89 -8.50 12.89
C ALA A 127 2.64 -7.83 12.26
N GLY A 128 1.83 -8.60 11.53
CA GLY A 128 0.58 -8.10 10.93
C GLY A 128 -0.47 -7.68 11.96
N HIS A 129 -0.66 -8.47 13.02
CA HIS A 129 -1.56 -8.12 14.13
C HIS A 129 -1.07 -6.90 14.90
N GLU A 130 0.24 -6.78 15.11
CA GLU A 130 0.81 -5.61 15.78
C GLU A 130 0.61 -4.34 14.93
N MET A 131 0.86 -4.43 13.61
CA MET A 131 0.53 -3.36 12.67
C MET A 131 -0.95 -2.96 12.78
N LEU A 132 -1.88 -3.92 12.69
CA LEU A 132 -3.33 -3.66 12.83
C LEU A 132 -3.67 -2.94 14.13
N ARG A 133 -3.12 -3.39 15.26
CA ARG A 133 -3.37 -2.78 16.57
C ARG A 133 -2.89 -1.32 16.61
N ILE A 134 -1.70 -1.04 16.07
CA ILE A 134 -1.18 0.33 16.01
C ILE A 134 -2.06 1.18 15.08
N PHE A 135 -2.43 0.66 13.91
CA PHE A 135 -3.33 1.35 12.99
C PHE A 135 -4.68 1.69 13.62
N PHE A 136 -5.26 0.78 14.40
CA PHE A 136 -6.53 1.00 15.09
C PHE A 136 -6.41 2.06 16.21
N THR A 137 -5.37 1.97 17.03
CA THR A 137 -5.22 2.76 18.27
C THR A 137 -4.54 4.12 18.09
N HIS A 138 -3.76 4.32 17.02
CA HIS A 138 -2.96 5.54 16.88
C HIS A 138 -3.85 6.78 16.67
N PRO A 139 -3.74 7.84 17.50
CA PRO A 139 -4.48 9.07 17.35
C PRO A 139 -3.82 9.90 16.23
N ALA A 140 -4.18 9.61 14.98
CA ALA A 140 -3.63 10.34 13.84
C ALA A 140 -4.17 11.79 13.83
N LYS A 141 -3.25 12.75 13.72
CA LYS A 141 -3.56 14.19 13.60
C LYS A 141 -3.70 14.63 12.13
N THR A 142 -3.10 13.86 11.22
CA THR A 142 -3.09 14.10 9.77
C THR A 142 -3.44 12.82 8.99
N SER A 143 -3.96 13.01 7.78
CA SER A 143 -4.25 11.91 6.86
C SER A 143 -4.35 12.45 5.44
N LEU A 144 -4.10 11.58 4.45
CA LEU A 144 -4.33 11.86 3.02
C LEU A 144 -5.69 12.48 2.68
N LEU A 145 -6.72 12.28 3.52
CA LEU A 145 -8.04 12.90 3.34
C LEU A 145 -8.03 14.42 3.50
N GLN A 146 -7.10 14.97 4.28
CA GLN A 146 -6.98 16.43 4.47
C GLN A 146 -6.51 17.11 3.17
N ASP A 147 -5.74 16.39 2.36
CA ASP A 147 -5.22 16.88 1.10
C ASP A 147 -6.13 16.54 -0.10
N PHE A 148 -7.26 15.87 0.11
CA PHE A 148 -8.13 15.39 -0.98
C PHE A 148 -8.53 16.52 -1.95
N ALA A 149 -8.81 17.73 -1.42
CA ALA A 149 -9.14 18.91 -2.23
C ALA A 149 -8.00 19.34 -3.18
N PHE A 150 -6.75 19.19 -2.78
CA PHE A 150 -5.60 19.49 -3.63
C PHE A 150 -5.55 18.55 -4.85
N TYR A 151 -5.83 17.26 -4.63
CA TYR A 151 -5.79 16.26 -5.69
C TYR A 151 -7.05 16.22 -6.57
N GLU A 152 -8.19 16.74 -6.09
CA GLU A 152 -9.38 16.91 -6.94
C GLU A 152 -9.27 18.13 -7.87
N VAL A 153 -8.60 19.21 -7.43
CA VAL A 153 -8.56 20.49 -8.16
C VAL A 153 -7.38 20.58 -9.15
N CYS A 154 -6.34 19.73 -9.04
CA CYS A 154 -5.16 19.81 -9.89
C CYS A 154 -4.98 18.60 -10.84
N PRO A 155 -5.69 18.53 -11.98
CA PRO A 155 -5.39 17.55 -13.04
C PRO A 155 -4.08 17.81 -13.80
N VAL A 156 -3.30 18.84 -13.46
CA VAL A 156 -2.21 19.35 -14.32
C VAL A 156 -0.97 19.75 -13.52
N ILE A 157 -0.14 18.79 -13.13
CA ILE A 157 1.32 19.02 -13.10
C ILE A 157 2.02 17.85 -13.78
N ARG A 158 1.94 17.84 -15.11
CA ARG A 158 3.09 17.43 -15.93
C ARG A 158 4.20 18.44 -15.66
N ARG A 159 5.11 18.16 -14.74
CA ARG A 159 6.44 18.79 -14.76
C ARG A 159 7.51 17.74 -14.55
N SER A 160 8.15 17.44 -15.67
CA SER A 160 9.54 17.03 -15.79
C SER A 160 10.38 17.59 -14.64
N ILE A 161 11.05 16.70 -13.92
CA ILE A 161 12.39 16.98 -13.38
C ILE A 161 13.24 15.79 -13.80
N ILE A 162 13.69 15.86 -15.06
CA ILE A 162 15.06 15.48 -15.38
C ILE A 162 15.88 16.69 -14.98
N LEU A 163 16.71 16.54 -13.96
CA LEU A 163 18.04 17.15 -13.91
C LEU A 163 19.01 16.00 -13.65
#